data_AF-A0A7J6WH31-F1
#
_entry.id   AF-A0A7J6WH31-F1
#
_cell.length_a   1.000
_cell.length_b   1.000
_cell.length_c   1.000
_cell.angle_alpha   90.00
_cell.angle_beta   90.00
_cell.angle_gamma   90.00
#
_symmetry.space_group_name_H-M   'P 1'
#
loop_
_entity.id
_entity.type
_entity.pdbx_description
1 polymer ?
#
loop_
_entity_poly.entity_id
_entity_poly.type
_entity_poly.pdbx_seq_one_letter_code
_entity_poly.pdbx_strand_id
1 'polypeptide(L)'
;DQAIVIVSELCETNKSKQIPPEIRDVCLLLLQILDKSLHLEFCVAQSCGIRPVLGRLEDFSKGFKLLLLVAEEHTFLETSLKSLRRIISFVYPGMLQTDGLIQ
;
A
#
# COMPACT_ATOMS: atom_id res chain seq x y z
N ASP A 1 -1.70 5.85 4.19
CA ASP A 1 -3.14 6.00 3.92
C ASP A 1 -3.33 6.98 2.77
N GLN A 2 -2.92 8.25 2.91
CA GLN A 2 -2.98 9.24 1.83
C GLN A 2 -2.24 8.84 0.54
N ALA A 3 -1.03 8.26 0.68
CA ALA A 3 -0.29 7.73 -0.48
C ALA A 3 -1.09 6.69 -1.28
N ILE A 4 -1.89 5.85 -0.60
CA ILE A 4 -2.74 4.86 -1.26
C ILE A 4 -3.85 5.57 -2.05
N VAL A 5 -4.54 6.53 -1.43
CA VAL A 5 -5.61 7.30 -2.07
C VAL A 5 -5.11 7.99 -3.34
N ILE A 6 -3.99 8.71 -3.25
CA ILE A 6 -3.41 9.46 -4.37
C ILE A 6 -3.03 8.49 -5.52
N VAL A 7 -2.35 7.39 -5.21
CA VAL A 7 -1.94 6.41 -6.24
C VAL A 7 -3.16 5.79 -6.91
N SER A 8 -4.17 5.38 -6.14
CA SER A 8 -5.40 4.80 -6.68
C SER A 8 -6.15 5.80 -7.57
N GLU A 9 -6.28 7.06 -7.16
CA GLU A 9 -6.94 8.10 -7.97
C GLU A 9 -6.18 8.40 -9.27
N LEU A 10 -4.86 8.51 -9.22
CA LEU A 10 -4.03 8.75 -10.40
C LEU A 10 -4.12 7.59 -11.39
N CYS A 11 -4.13 6.36 -10.91
CA CYS A 11 -4.25 5.18 -11.74
C CYS A 11 -5.65 5.07 -12.36
N GLU A 12 -6.71 5.22 -11.56
CA GLU A 12 -8.09 5.16 -12.04
C GLU A 12 -8.40 6.26 -13.08
N THR A 13 -7.93 7.48 -12.84
CA THR A 13 -8.09 8.61 -13.77
C THR A 13 -7.42 8.35 -15.13
N ASN A 14 -6.39 7.50 -15.15
CA ASN A 14 -5.64 7.15 -16.35
C ASN A 14 -5.92 5.72 -16.83
N LYS A 15 -6.92 5.02 -16.30
CA LYS A 15 -7.24 3.62 -16.61
C LYS A 15 -7.37 3.32 -18.10
N SER A 16 -8.00 4.24 -18.85
CA SER A 16 -8.23 4.12 -20.29
C SER A 16 -7.11 4.73 -21.17
N LYS A 17 -6.04 5.24 -20.55
CA LYS A 17 -4.95 5.96 -21.21
C LYS A 17 -3.60 5.39 -20.79
N GLN A 18 -2.57 5.68 -21.57
CA GLN A 18 -1.22 5.43 -21.09
C GLN A 18 -0.89 6.43 -19.98
N ILE A 19 -0.53 5.93 -18.79
CA ILE A 19 -0.07 6.77 -17.69
C ILE A 19 1.23 7.50 -18.12
N PRO A 20 1.28 8.84 -18.01
CA PRO A 20 2.49 9.61 -18.27
C PRO A 20 3.67 9.15 -17.37
N PRO A 21 4.92 9.15 -17.88
CA PRO A 21 6.08 8.74 -17.10
C PRO A 21 6.23 9.47 -15.76
N GLU A 22 5.94 10.77 -15.72
CA GLU A 22 6.04 11.59 -14.50
C GLU A 22 5.04 11.14 -13.43
N ILE A 23 3.82 10.79 -13.85
CA ILE A 23 2.79 10.24 -12.94
C ILE A 23 3.22 8.87 -12.43
N ARG A 24 3.78 8.03 -13.30
CA ARG A 24 4.30 6.72 -12.92
C ARG A 24 5.37 6.84 -11.84
N ASP A 25 6.32 7.76 -12.02
CA ASP A 25 7.42 7.97 -11.09
C ASP A 25 6.93 8.54 -9.76
N VAL A 26 5.94 9.44 -9.77
CA VAL A 26 5.25 9.91 -8.55
C VAL A 26 4.56 8.75 -7.82
N CYS A 27 3.83 7.89 -8.53
CA CYS A 27 3.19 6.73 -7.91
C CYS A 27 4.20 5.80 -7.24
N LEU A 28 5.32 5.51 -7.92
CA LEU A 28 6.39 4.68 -7.37
C LEU A 28 7.01 5.31 -6.12
N LEU A 29 7.29 6.61 -6.15
CA LEU A 29 7.86 7.34 -5.02
C LEU A 29 6.91 7.32 -3.80
N LEU A 30 5.61 7.55 -4.02
CA LEU A 30 4.60 7.51 -2.96
C LEU A 30 4.49 6.12 -2.33
N LEU A 31 4.53 5.05 -3.13
CA LEU A 31 4.51 3.68 -2.60
C LEU A 31 5.81 3.34 -1.85
N GLN A 32 6.96 3.85 -2.28
CA GLN A 32 8.22 3.71 -1.54
C GLN A 32 8.17 4.43 -0.19
N ILE A 33 7.62 5.66 -0.15
CA ILE A 33 7.43 6.40 1.10
C ILE A 33 6.52 5.63 2.06
N LEU A 34 5.42 5.07 1.54
CA LEU A 34 4.52 4.23 2.32
C LEU A 34 5.25 3.00 2.88
N ASP A 35 6.01 2.30 2.05
CA ASP A 35 6.78 1.11 2.44
C ASP A 35 7.77 1.44 3.57
N LYS A 36 8.54 2.53 3.44
CA LYS A 36 9.47 2.97 4.49
C LYS A 36 8.78 3.43 5.76
N SER A 37 7.61 4.06 5.64
CA SER A 37 6.80 4.46 6.79
C SER A 37 6.30 3.25 7.58
N LEU A 38 5.87 2.18 6.90
CA LEU A 38 5.47 0.93 7.54
C LEU A 38 6.64 0.19 8.18
N HIS A 39 7.85 0.25 7.60
CA HIS A 39 9.06 -0.26 8.25
C HIS A 39 9.37 0.50 9.54
N LEU A 40 9.22 1.82 9.55
CA LEU A 40 9.39 2.62 10.75
C LEU A 40 8.33 2.26 11.81
N GLU A 41 7.08 2.10 11.41
CA GLU A 41 5.97 1.67 12.28
C GLU A 41 6.27 0.29 12.90
N PHE A 42 6.77 -0.66 12.10
CA PHE A 42 7.22 -1.96 12.59
C PHE A 42 8.35 -1.84 13.63
N CYS A 43 9.40 -1.08 13.32
CA CYS A 43 10.52 -0.87 14.23
C CYS A 43 10.06 -0.31 15.57
N VAL A 44 9.23 0.74 15.56
CA VAL A 44 8.67 1.36 16.77
C VAL A 44 7.83 0.35 17.56
N ALA A 45 7.02 -0.48 16.90
CA ALA A 45 6.23 -1.50 17.57
C ALA A 45 7.09 -2.58 18.24
N GLN A 46 8.21 -2.96 17.64
CA GLN A 46 9.13 -3.97 18.19
C GLN A 46 10.03 -3.40 19.28
N SER A 47 10.60 -2.22 19.10
CA SER A 47 11.57 -1.65 20.04
C SER A 47 10.93 -0.93 21.22
N CYS A 48 9.82 -0.22 20.99
CA CYS A 48 9.18 0.62 22.00
C CYS A 48 7.90 0.00 22.57
N GLY A 49 7.41 -1.11 22.01
CA GLY A 49 6.15 -1.75 22.41
C GLY A 49 4.89 -0.96 22.04
N ILE A 50 5.02 0.12 21.28
CA ILE A 50 3.89 0.97 20.86
C ILE A 50 3.14 0.25 19.73
N ARG A 51 1.90 -0.16 19.99
CA ARG A 51 1.07 -0.87 19.00
C ARG A 51 0.28 0.12 18.12
N PRO A 52 0.03 -0.19 16.84
CA PRO A 52 -0.83 0.62 15.99
C PRO A 52 -2.26 0.74 16.54
N VAL A 53 -2.90 1.88 16.30
CA VAL A 53 -4.31 2.11 16.69
C VAL A 53 -5.23 1.27 15.80
N LEU A 54 -6.04 0.39 16.41
CA LEU A 54 -6.91 -0.56 15.69
C LEU A 54 -7.86 0.11 14.69
N GLY A 55 -8.45 1.28 15.02
CA GLY A 55 -9.36 1.97 14.09
C GLY A 55 -8.69 2.39 12.77
N ARG A 56 -7.38 2.64 12.78
CA ARG A 56 -6.61 2.98 11.58
C ARG A 56 -6.37 1.76 10.67
N LEU A 57 -6.42 0.55 11.23
CA LEU A 57 -6.21 -0.69 10.48
C LEU A 57 -7.34 -0.94 9.47
N GLU A 58 -8.59 -0.70 9.85
CA GLU A 58 -9.74 -0.93 8.96
C GLU A 58 -9.70 -0.02 7.74
N ASP A 59 -9.42 1.26 7.94
CA ASP A 59 -9.32 2.24 6.86
C ASP A 59 -8.12 1.95 5.96
N PHE A 60 -6.98 1.56 6.55
CA PHE A 60 -5.81 1.13 5.80
C PHE A 60 -6.10 -0.12 4.96
N SER A 61 -6.74 -1.14 5.54
CA SER A 61 -7.12 -2.38 4.82
C SER A 61 -8.02 -2.07 3.63
N LYS A 62 -9.08 -1.27 3.83
CA LYS A 62 -9.98 -0.84 2.75
C LYS A 62 -9.23 -0.11 1.64
N GLY A 63 -8.37 0.84 2.01
CA GLY A 63 -7.53 1.57 1.05
C GLY A 63 -6.60 0.64 0.28
N PHE A 64 -5.91 -0.27 0.98
CA PHE A 64 -4.96 -1.19 0.36
C PHE A 64 -5.65 -2.17 -0.60
N LYS A 65 -6.86 -2.66 -0.28
CA LYS A 65 -7.67 -3.45 -1.22
C LYS A 65 -7.97 -2.70 -2.51
N LEU A 66 -8.39 -1.43 -2.40
CA LEU A 66 -8.64 -0.59 -3.57
C LEU A 66 -7.39 -0.41 -4.42
N LEU A 67 -6.23 -0.19 -3.78
CA LEU A 67 -4.95 -0.10 -4.49
C LEU A 67 -4.63 -1.38 -5.26
N LEU A 68 -4.88 -2.56 -4.66
CA LEU A 68 -4.64 -3.83 -5.33
C LEU A 68 -5.51 -3.99 -6.57
N LEU A 69 -6.81 -3.69 -6.47
CA LEU A 69 -7.74 -3.77 -7.61
C LEU A 69 -7.31 -2.86 -8.77
N VAL A 70 -6.95 -1.61 -8.46
CA VAL A 70 -6.53 -0.66 -9.50
C VAL A 70 -5.17 -1.06 -10.10
N ALA A 71 -4.28 -1.63 -9.30
CA ALA A 71 -2.95 -2.02 -9.76
C ALA A 71 -2.91 -3.28 -10.63
N GLU A 72 -3.97 -4.11 -10.68
CA GLU A 72 -4.07 -5.24 -11.60
C GLU A 72 -3.91 -4.81 -13.07
N GLU A 73 -4.28 -3.57 -13.38
CA GLU A 73 -4.21 -2.98 -14.72
C GLU A 73 -2.88 -2.21 -14.96
N HIS A 74 -1.99 -2.18 -13.96
CA HIS A 74 -0.79 -1.34 -13.96
C HIS A 74 0.46 -2.10 -13.45
N THR A 75 1.07 -2.87 -14.36
CA THR A 75 2.23 -3.74 -14.07
C THR A 75 3.44 -3.03 -13.43
N PHE A 76 3.61 -1.73 -13.65
CA PHE A 76 4.70 -0.96 -13.05
C PHE A 76 4.63 -0.91 -11.50
N LEU A 77 3.46 -1.18 -10.91
CA LEU A 77 3.26 -1.16 -9.46
C LEU A 77 3.62 -2.49 -8.78
N GLU A 78 3.76 -3.59 -9.52
CA GLU A 78 3.89 -4.96 -8.97
C GLU A 78 5.02 -5.09 -7.95
N THR A 79 6.20 -4.54 -8.26
CA THR A 79 7.37 -4.63 -7.37
C THR A 79 7.11 -3.91 -6.04
N SER A 80 6.52 -2.71 -6.10
CA SER A 80 6.16 -1.93 -4.92
C SER A 80 5.09 -2.65 -4.09
N LEU A 81 4.09 -3.24 -4.74
CA LEU A 81 3.05 -4.00 -4.05
C LEU A 81 3.56 -5.26 -3.37
N LYS A 82 4.51 -5.97 -3.98
CA LYS A 82 5.16 -7.12 -3.36
C LYS A 82 5.90 -6.73 -2.09
N SER A 83 6.62 -5.61 -2.11
CA SER A 83 7.28 -5.07 -0.91
C SER A 83 6.27 -4.69 0.17
N LEU A 84 5.20 -3.98 -0.22
CA LEU A 84 4.14 -3.55 0.69
C LEU A 84 3.44 -4.74 1.36
N ARG A 85 3.04 -5.78 0.60
CA ARG A 85 2.45 -7.00 1.17
C ARG A 85 3.37 -7.63 2.23
N ARG A 86 4.67 -7.69 1.95
CA ARG A 86 5.65 -8.23 2.90
C ARG A 86 5.69 -7.42 4.19
N ILE A 87 5.85 -6.10 4.14
CA ILE A 87 5.92 -5.30 5.37
C ILE A 87 4.60 -5.26 6.14
N ILE A 88 3.47 -5.19 5.42
CA ILE A 88 2.12 -5.25 6.01
C ILE A 88 1.94 -6.56 6.80
N SER A 89 2.44 -7.69 6.30
CA SER A 89 2.35 -8.97 7.02
C SER A 89 3.06 -8.97 8.39
N PHE A 90 4.05 -8.09 8.58
CA PHE A 90 4.76 -7.92 9.85
C PHE A 90 4.10 -6.89 10.75
N VAL A 91 3.59 -5.78 10.19
CA VAL A 91 2.96 -4.69 10.96
C VAL A 91 1.54 -5.08 11.41
N TYR A 92 0.76 -5.70 10.52
CA TYR A 92 -0.64 -6.06 10.71
C TYR A 92 -0.85 -7.56 10.45
N PRO A 93 -0.35 -8.44 11.34
CA PRO A 93 -0.51 -9.88 11.18
C PRO A 93 -2.00 -10.23 11.10
N GLY A 94 -2.35 -11.09 10.15
CA GLY A 94 -3.74 -11.50 9.90
C GLY A 94 -4.47 -10.64 8.87
N MET A 95 -4.08 -9.38 8.64
CA MET A 95 -4.78 -8.48 7.70
C MET A 95 -4.90 -9.10 6.29
N LEU A 96 -3.80 -9.62 5.76
CA LEU A 96 -3.79 -10.23 4.42
C LEU A 96 -4.55 -11.56 4.35
N GLN A 97 -4.71 -12.26 5.47
CA GLN A 97 -5.41 -13.54 5.57
C GLN A 97 -6.93 -13.34 5.68
N THR A 98 -7.37 -12.39 6.52
CA THR A 98 -8.78 -12.04 6.71
C THR A 98 -9.39 -11.41 5.46
N ASP A 99 -8.57 -10.79 4.63
CA ASP A 99 -9.01 -10.06 3.45
C ASP A 99 -8.88 -10.83 2.13
N GLY A 100 -8.43 -12.09 2.17
CA GLY A 100 -8.21 -12.90 0.96
C GLY A 100 -7.12 -12.32 0.04
N LEU A 101 -6.19 -11.54 0.58
CA LEU A 101 -5.11 -10.86 -0.16
C LEU A 101 -3.84 -11.71 -0.27
N ILE A 102 -3.94 -13.00 0.07
CA ILE A 102 -2.94 -14.02 -0.22
C ILE A 102 -3.51 -14.83 -1.37
N GLN A 103 -2.87 -14.73 -2.53
CA GLN A 103 -3.09 -15.61 -3.68
C GLN A 103 -1.80 -16.40 -3.90
#